data_AF-A0A7W1T0Y3-F1
#
_entry.id   AF-A0A7W1T0Y3-F1
#
_cell.length_a   1.000
_cell.length_b   1.000
_cell.length_c   1.000
_cell.angle_alpha   90.00
_cell.angle_beta   90.00
_cell.angle_gamma   90.00
#
_symmetry.space_group_name_H-M   'P 1'
#
loop_
_entity.id
_entity.type
_entity.pdbx_description
1 polymer ?
#
loop_
_entity_poly.entity_id
_entity_poly.type
_entity_poly.pdbx_seq_one_letter_code
_entity_poly.pdbx_strand_id
1 'polypeptide(L)'
;MLLDNAPKRKVFARLSIATGNIVQTAGIVAACLAWTVSRSTHSTTLAVITMLLAWVLLYFSSHAIAHWVTGRLVGIHFLFYTIGGTGNPEGWPPGVRWILEHLPFFGVQTEKASMQKASPWAKAFMWSAGVTASAIVPTVAAGGAWLSDVPGSGWFCLFAVGWALGTLASNWTSRGGDYSKARRALEPH
;
A
#
# COMPACT_ATOMS: atom_id res chain seq x y z
N MET A 1 -28.33 6.32 16.56
CA MET A 1 -28.23 6.11 15.10
C MET A 1 -27.44 7.29 14.54
N LEU A 2 -26.11 7.27 14.67
CA LEU A 2 -25.24 8.31 14.11
C LEU A 2 -24.84 7.84 12.71
N LEU A 3 -25.25 8.62 11.71
CA LEU A 3 -24.93 8.41 10.31
C LEU A 3 -23.41 8.35 10.14
N ASP A 4 -22.91 7.30 9.51
CA ASP A 4 -21.54 7.15 9.02
C ASP A 4 -21.25 8.24 7.96
N ASN A 5 -20.99 9.48 8.41
CA ASN A 5 -20.55 10.60 7.58
C ASN A 5 -19.03 10.55 7.34
N ALA A 6 -18.46 9.36 7.15
CA ALA A 6 -17.11 9.26 6.62
C ALA A 6 -17.17 9.62 5.13
N PRO A 7 -16.31 10.54 4.62
CA PRO A 7 -16.28 10.86 3.20
C PRO A 7 -16.08 9.57 2.39
N LYS A 8 -17.01 9.28 1.48
CA LYS A 8 -16.96 8.08 0.65
C LYS A 8 -15.77 8.20 -0.31
N ARG A 9 -14.81 7.28 -0.17
CA ARG A 9 -13.69 7.10 -1.11
C ARG A 9 -14.21 7.09 -2.55
N LYS A 10 -13.62 7.92 -3.42
CA LYS A 10 -13.94 7.93 -4.85
C LYS A 10 -13.38 6.68 -5.51
N VAL A 11 -14.27 5.79 -5.97
CA VAL A 11 -13.91 4.55 -6.67
C VAL A 11 -14.10 4.77 -8.17
N PHE A 12 -13.05 4.55 -8.94
CA PHE A 12 -13.04 4.68 -10.40
C PHE A 12 -13.43 3.38 -11.09
N ALA A 13 -12.97 2.24 -10.55
CA ALA A 13 -13.23 0.92 -11.13
C ALA A 13 -13.25 -0.18 -10.08
N ARG A 14 -13.83 -1.33 -10.44
CA ARG A 14 -13.78 -2.58 -9.68
C ARG A 14 -13.19 -3.68 -10.54
N LEU A 15 -12.36 -4.53 -9.95
CA LEU A 15 -11.75 -5.68 -10.60
C LEU A 15 -12.15 -6.95 -9.86
N SER A 16 -12.32 -8.06 -10.58
CA SER A 16 -12.44 -9.37 -9.95
C SER A 16 -11.21 -9.67 -9.07
N ILE A 17 -11.32 -10.58 -8.11
CA ILE A 17 -10.19 -11.01 -7.29
C ILE A 17 -9.04 -11.54 -8.16
N ALA A 18 -9.36 -12.37 -9.17
CA ALA A 18 -8.37 -12.91 -10.09
C ALA A 18 -7.63 -11.79 -10.85
N THR A 19 -8.37 -10.86 -11.45
CA THR A 19 -7.78 -9.74 -12.21
C THR A 19 -6.94 -8.84 -11.31
N GLY A 20 -7.43 -8.47 -10.12
CA GLY A 20 -6.69 -7.61 -9.20
C GLY A 20 -5.42 -8.26 -8.65
N ASN A 21 -5.43 -9.58 -8.43
CA ASN A 21 -4.23 -10.34 -8.08
C ASN A 21 -3.22 -10.38 -9.24
N ILE A 22 -3.68 -10.65 -10.46
CA ILE A 22 -2.82 -10.66 -11.65
C ILE A 22 -2.15 -9.30 -11.83
N VAL A 23 -2.92 -8.21 -11.78
CA VAL A 23 -2.40 -6.85 -11.97
C VAL A 23 -1.35 -6.48 -10.91
N GLN A 24 -1.63 -6.73 -9.64
CA GLN A 24 -0.68 -6.40 -8.57
C GLN A 24 0.55 -7.31 -8.59
N THR A 25 0.39 -8.59 -8.90
CA THR A 25 1.52 -9.52 -9.04
C THR A 25 2.40 -9.09 -10.22
N ALA A 26 1.80 -8.77 -11.37
CA ALA A 26 2.52 -8.27 -12.54
C ALA A 26 3.25 -6.95 -12.22
N GLY A 27 2.62 -6.04 -11.47
CA GLY A 27 3.26 -4.81 -10.98
C GLY A 27 4.48 -5.08 -10.09
N ILE A 28 4.38 -6.03 -9.17
CA ILE A 28 5.51 -6.45 -8.31
C ILE A 28 6.63 -7.08 -9.15
N VAL A 29 6.30 -7.99 -10.08
CA VAL A 29 7.29 -8.61 -10.97
C VAL A 29 7.99 -7.56 -11.83
N ALA A 30 7.24 -6.63 -12.43
CA ALA A 30 7.80 -5.53 -13.20
C ALA A 30 8.71 -4.64 -12.34
N ALA A 31 8.36 -4.41 -11.08
CA ALA A 31 9.20 -3.67 -10.15
C ALA A 31 10.50 -4.40 -9.81
N CYS A 32 10.46 -5.73 -9.60
CA CYS A 32 11.66 -6.53 -9.39
C CYS A 32 12.59 -6.52 -10.60
N LEU A 33 12.03 -6.55 -11.82
CA LEU A 33 12.79 -6.40 -13.06
C LEU A 33 13.41 -5.01 -13.17
N ALA A 34 12.64 -3.95 -12.93
CA ALA A 34 13.14 -2.57 -12.94
C ALA A 34 14.25 -2.36 -11.89
N TRP A 35 14.10 -2.90 -10.69
CA TRP A 35 15.12 -2.87 -9.65
C TRP A 35 16.38 -3.68 -10.00
N THR A 36 16.24 -4.75 -10.78
CA THR A 36 17.40 -5.50 -11.28
C THR A 36 18.14 -4.71 -12.35
N VAL A 37 17.41 -4.09 -13.29
CA VAL A 37 17.98 -3.20 -14.31
C VAL A 37 18.68 -2.01 -13.64
N SER A 38 18.08 -1.42 -12.60
CA SER A 38 18.65 -0.24 -11.95
C SER A 38 20.05 -0.48 -11.38
N ARG A 39 20.33 -1.72 -10.95
CA ARG A 39 21.60 -2.12 -10.34
C ARG A 39 22.63 -2.66 -11.33
N SER A 40 22.22 -3.00 -12.55
CA SER A 40 23.08 -3.72 -13.51
C SER A 40 23.38 -2.92 -14.78
N THR A 41 22.60 -1.88 -15.08
CA THR A 41 22.83 -1.05 -16.26
C THR A 41 24.05 -0.13 -16.10
N HIS A 42 24.81 0.05 -17.18
CA HIS A 42 25.91 1.02 -17.25
C HIS A 42 25.42 2.46 -17.49
N SER A 43 24.15 2.65 -17.86
CA SER A 43 23.58 3.98 -18.08
C SER A 43 23.04 4.56 -16.77
N THR A 44 23.66 5.62 -16.27
CA THR A 44 23.21 6.38 -15.09
C THR A 44 21.73 6.77 -15.19
N THR A 45 21.31 7.30 -16.34
CA THR A 45 19.92 7.74 -16.55
C THR A 45 18.94 6.56 -16.45
N LEU A 46 19.26 5.43 -17.08
CA LEU A 46 18.41 4.24 -17.01
C LEU A 46 18.37 3.68 -15.59
N ALA A 47 19.50 3.71 -14.87
CA ALA A 47 19.60 3.26 -13.48
C ALA A 47 18.63 4.04 -12.57
N VAL A 48 18.66 5.37 -12.67
CA VAL A 48 17.79 6.25 -11.87
C VAL A 48 16.32 6.05 -12.25
N ILE A 49 15.97 6.04 -13.54
CA ILE A 49 14.58 5.87 -13.98
C ILE A 49 14.01 4.55 -13.49
N THR A 50 14.76 3.45 -13.63
CA THR A 50 14.28 2.12 -13.26
C THR A 50 14.23 1.92 -11.74
N MET A 51 15.09 2.59 -10.97
CA MET A 51 14.97 2.65 -9.51
C MET A 51 13.67 3.35 -9.07
N LEU A 52 13.39 4.54 -9.64
CA LEU A 52 12.16 5.28 -9.34
C LEU A 52 10.92 4.48 -9.74
N LEU A 53 10.96 3.85 -10.92
CA LEU A 53 9.88 3.00 -11.41
C LEU A 53 9.64 1.81 -10.48
N ALA A 54 10.71 1.12 -10.05
CA ALA A 54 10.60 0.01 -9.11
C ALA A 54 9.94 0.46 -7.80
N TRP A 55 10.36 1.59 -7.24
CA TRP A 55 9.79 2.14 -6.02
C TRP A 55 8.29 2.45 -6.18
N VAL A 56 7.90 3.14 -7.25
CA VAL A 56 6.50 3.49 -7.53
C VAL A 56 5.65 2.22 -7.71
N LEU A 57 6.10 1.27 -8.52
CA LEU A 57 5.36 0.03 -8.76
C LEU A 57 5.18 -0.79 -7.47
N LEU A 58 6.21 -0.90 -6.64
CA LEU A 58 6.12 -1.57 -5.34
C LEU A 58 5.16 -0.85 -4.39
N TYR A 59 5.19 0.49 -4.36
CA TYR A 59 4.32 1.28 -3.51
C TYR A 59 2.83 1.06 -3.85
N PHE A 60 2.47 1.09 -5.13
CA PHE A 60 1.09 0.91 -5.58
C PHE A 60 0.62 -0.55 -5.59
N SER A 61 1.52 -1.50 -5.85
CA SER A 61 1.13 -2.90 -6.09
C SER A 61 1.19 -3.78 -4.83
N SER A 62 1.90 -3.36 -3.78
CA SER A 62 2.07 -4.17 -2.56
C SER A 62 0.92 -4.04 -1.56
N HIS A 63 0.21 -2.90 -1.57
CA HIS A 63 -0.77 -2.56 -0.54
C HIS A 63 -1.97 -3.52 -0.48
N ALA A 64 -2.77 -3.56 -1.55
CA ALA A 64 -4.05 -4.27 -1.52
C ALA A 64 -3.85 -5.79 -1.64
N ILE A 65 -2.79 -6.24 -2.31
CA ILE A 65 -2.40 -7.65 -2.32
C ILE A 65 -1.94 -8.11 -0.94
N ALA A 66 -1.26 -7.29 -0.15
CA ALA A 66 -0.89 -7.64 1.22
C ALA A 66 -2.13 -7.80 2.12
N HIS A 67 -3.10 -6.90 2.02
CA HIS A 67 -4.40 -7.09 2.69
C HIS A 67 -5.06 -8.41 2.28
N TRP A 68 -5.10 -8.69 0.97
CA TRP A 68 -5.72 -9.91 0.46
C TRP A 68 -4.99 -11.16 0.94
N VAL A 69 -3.68 -11.27 0.74
CA VAL A 69 -2.88 -12.43 1.18
C VAL A 69 -3.05 -12.67 2.67
N THR A 70 -2.76 -11.65 3.50
CA THR A 70 -2.84 -11.80 4.95
C THR A 70 -4.26 -12.10 5.40
N GLY A 71 -5.25 -11.43 4.82
CA GLY A 71 -6.66 -11.70 5.09
C GLY A 71 -7.06 -13.14 4.77
N ARG A 72 -6.65 -13.68 3.61
CA ARG A 72 -6.92 -15.07 3.22
C ARG A 72 -6.27 -16.05 4.19
N LEU A 73 -5.02 -15.78 4.62
CA LEU A 73 -4.30 -16.62 5.60
C LEU A 73 -5.01 -16.68 6.96
N VAL A 74 -5.69 -15.61 7.36
CA VAL A 74 -6.44 -15.54 8.63
C VAL A 74 -7.94 -15.81 8.47
N GLY A 75 -8.38 -16.35 7.33
CA GLY A 75 -9.77 -16.76 7.09
C GLY A 75 -10.74 -15.65 6.68
N ILE A 76 -10.25 -14.45 6.34
CA ILE A 76 -11.06 -13.35 5.82
C ILE A 76 -11.27 -13.51 4.30
N HIS A 77 -12.50 -13.29 3.86
CA HIS A 77 -12.94 -13.41 2.48
C HIS A 77 -13.09 -12.03 1.83
N PHE A 78 -12.92 -11.97 0.51
CA PHE A 78 -12.93 -10.74 -0.26
C PHE A 78 -13.84 -10.86 -1.47
N LEU A 79 -14.52 -9.77 -1.82
CA LEU A 79 -15.49 -9.71 -2.91
C LEU A 79 -14.83 -9.28 -4.23
N PHE A 80 -14.06 -8.20 -4.20
CA PHE A 80 -13.42 -7.62 -5.38
C PHE A 80 -12.31 -6.63 -4.99
N TYR A 81 -11.48 -6.29 -5.96
CA TYR A 81 -10.57 -5.15 -5.88
C TYR A 81 -11.25 -3.87 -6.36
N THR A 82 -10.74 -2.74 -5.89
CA THR A 82 -11.18 -1.39 -6.23
C THR A 82 -9.97 -0.59 -6.69
N ILE A 83 -10.18 0.27 -7.68
CA ILE A 83 -9.23 1.30 -8.08
C ILE A 83 -9.89 2.65 -7.77
N GLY A 84 -9.21 3.51 -7.04
CA GLY A 84 -9.76 4.80 -6.60
C GLY A 84 -8.76 5.59 -5.77
N GLY A 85 -9.13 6.80 -5.37
CA GLY A 85 -8.31 7.63 -4.46
C GLY A 85 -7.96 6.93 -3.15
N THR A 86 -7.07 7.49 -2.35
CA THR A 86 -6.71 6.92 -1.04
C THR A 86 -7.94 6.69 -0.14
N GLY A 87 -7.93 5.59 0.62
CA GLY A 87 -8.92 5.33 1.66
C GLY A 87 -8.69 6.11 2.96
N ASN A 88 -7.56 6.82 3.07
CA ASN A 88 -7.16 7.58 4.23
C ASN A 88 -6.73 9.02 3.87
N PRO A 89 -7.60 9.85 3.26
CA PRO A 89 -7.23 11.19 2.82
C PRO A 89 -6.94 12.14 3.98
N GLU A 90 -7.70 12.03 5.07
CA GLU A 90 -7.58 12.89 6.26
C GLU A 90 -6.26 12.69 7.03
N GLY A 91 -5.51 11.62 6.73
CA GLY A 91 -4.19 11.40 7.30
C GLY A 91 -3.09 12.23 6.66
N TRP A 92 -3.39 13.06 5.66
CA TRP A 92 -2.41 13.81 4.88
C TRP A 92 -2.71 15.32 4.87
N PRO A 93 -1.69 16.19 4.81
CA PRO A 93 -1.88 17.63 4.66
C PRO A 93 -2.57 17.97 3.33
N PRO A 94 -3.27 19.12 3.20
CA PRO A 94 -4.17 19.41 2.08
C PRO A 94 -3.57 19.19 0.67
N GLY A 95 -2.32 19.59 0.44
CA GLY A 95 -1.66 19.41 -0.87
C GLY A 95 -1.43 17.95 -1.22
N VAL A 96 -0.89 17.16 -0.29
CA VAL A 96 -0.66 15.72 -0.50
C VAL A 96 -1.99 14.97 -0.57
N ARG A 97 -2.95 15.34 0.29
CA ARG A 97 -4.29 14.80 0.30
C ARG A 97 -4.96 14.89 -1.07
N TRP A 98 -4.97 16.07 -1.69
CA TRP A 98 -5.60 16.25 -3.00
C TRP A 98 -5.01 15.31 -4.05
N ILE A 99 -3.68 15.18 -4.09
CA ILE A 99 -3.00 14.25 -5.01
C ILE A 99 -3.45 12.81 -4.74
N LEU A 100 -3.42 12.38 -3.48
CA LEU A 100 -3.73 11.00 -3.11
C LEU A 100 -5.20 10.64 -3.33
N GLU A 101 -6.12 11.60 -3.23
CA GLU A 101 -7.55 11.41 -3.54
C GLU A 101 -7.82 11.18 -5.04
N HIS A 102 -6.90 11.60 -5.91
CA HIS A 102 -7.05 11.50 -7.36
C HIS A 102 -6.18 10.42 -8.01
N LEU A 103 -5.18 9.91 -7.29
CA LEU A 103 -4.36 8.81 -7.76
C LEU A 103 -5.11 7.46 -7.73
N PRO A 104 -4.85 6.56 -8.71
CA PRO A 104 -5.53 5.27 -8.81
C PRO A 104 -4.94 4.23 -7.84
N PHE A 105 -5.23 4.35 -6.55
CA PHE A 105 -4.83 3.35 -5.56
C PHE A 105 -5.67 2.08 -5.66
N PHE A 106 -5.00 0.93 -5.54
CA PHE A 106 -5.68 -0.34 -5.33
C PHE A 106 -6.15 -0.45 -3.88
N GLY A 107 -7.38 -0.92 -3.70
CA GLY A 107 -7.90 -1.39 -2.41
C GLY A 107 -8.64 -2.71 -2.63
N VAL A 108 -8.82 -3.50 -1.57
CA VAL A 108 -9.55 -4.77 -1.65
C VAL A 108 -10.75 -4.73 -0.71
N GLN A 109 -11.92 -5.14 -1.22
CA GLN A 109 -13.16 -5.11 -0.46
C GLN A 109 -13.41 -6.45 0.22
N THR A 110 -13.50 -6.43 1.54
CA THR A 110 -13.79 -7.62 2.36
C THR A 110 -15.28 -7.96 2.29
N GLU A 111 -15.60 -9.24 2.36
CA GLU A 111 -16.96 -9.72 2.58
C GLU A 111 -17.41 -9.40 4.02
N LYS A 112 -18.57 -8.76 4.17
CA LYS A 112 -19.05 -8.25 5.47
C LYS A 112 -19.24 -9.38 6.50
N ALA A 113 -19.87 -10.48 6.11
CA ALA A 113 -20.15 -11.59 7.03
C ALA A 113 -18.85 -12.27 7.51
N SER A 114 -17.89 -12.48 6.59
CA SER A 114 -16.56 -13.00 6.92
C SER A 114 -15.81 -12.06 7.87
N MET A 115 -15.80 -10.76 7.57
CA MET A 115 -15.18 -9.75 8.43
C MET A 115 -15.80 -9.72 9.83
N GLN A 116 -17.12 -9.80 9.95
CA GLN A 116 -17.80 -9.77 11.26
C GLN A 116 -17.43 -10.98 12.12
N LYS A 117 -17.36 -12.17 11.50
CA LYS A 117 -17.00 -13.44 12.17
C LYS A 117 -15.52 -13.54 12.55
N ALA A 118 -14.63 -12.81 11.87
CA ALA A 118 -13.20 -12.87 12.12
C ALA A 118 -12.85 -12.40 13.55
N SER A 119 -11.86 -13.05 14.15
CA SER A 119 -11.35 -12.67 15.48
C SER A 119 -10.73 -11.26 15.46
N PRO A 120 -10.68 -10.57 16.62
CA PRO A 120 -9.95 -9.31 16.79
C PRO A 120 -8.55 -9.32 16.16
N TRP A 121 -7.77 -10.37 16.44
CA TRP A 121 -6.42 -10.53 15.91
C TRP A 121 -6.39 -10.73 14.40
N ALA A 122 -7.28 -11.55 13.84
CA ALA A 122 -7.36 -11.73 12.39
C ALA A 122 -7.63 -10.40 11.65
N LYS A 123 -8.56 -9.59 12.19
CA LYS A 123 -8.84 -8.24 11.70
C LYS A 123 -7.60 -7.34 11.79
N ALA A 124 -6.93 -7.34 12.94
CA ALA A 124 -5.75 -6.52 13.17
C ALA A 124 -4.60 -6.88 12.22
N PHE A 125 -4.30 -8.17 12.03
CA PHE A 125 -3.29 -8.64 11.09
C PHE A 125 -3.60 -8.21 9.66
N MET A 126 -4.84 -8.44 9.20
CA MET A 126 -5.25 -8.08 7.85
C MET A 126 -5.15 -6.57 7.63
N TRP A 127 -5.66 -5.74 8.55
CA TRP A 127 -5.57 -4.28 8.43
C TRP A 127 -4.12 -3.78 8.47
N SER A 128 -3.27 -4.30 9.35
CA SER A 128 -1.88 -3.86 9.42
C SER A 128 -1.08 -4.19 8.15
N ALA A 129 -1.44 -5.24 7.41
CA ALA A 129 -0.66 -5.75 6.29
C ALA A 129 -0.44 -4.73 5.16
N GLY A 130 -1.48 -4.02 4.71
CA GLY A 130 -1.41 -3.15 3.53
C GLY A 130 -0.42 -2.00 3.71
N VAL A 131 -0.62 -1.18 4.74
CA VAL A 131 0.27 -0.05 5.02
C VAL A 131 1.69 -0.51 5.37
N THR A 132 1.85 -1.64 6.08
CA THR A 132 3.16 -2.22 6.36
C THR A 132 3.89 -2.55 5.07
N ALA A 133 3.23 -3.20 4.12
CA ALA A 133 3.81 -3.55 2.83
C ALA A 133 4.21 -2.31 2.02
N SER A 134 3.32 -1.30 1.94
CA SER A 134 3.59 -0.03 1.25
C SER A 134 4.74 0.77 1.87
N ALA A 135 5.02 0.60 3.16
CA ALA A 135 6.14 1.26 3.83
C ALA A 135 7.44 0.47 3.67
N ILE A 136 7.42 -0.83 3.93
CA ILE A 136 8.64 -1.64 4.01
C ILE A 136 9.16 -2.00 2.62
N VAL A 137 8.32 -2.56 1.76
CA VAL A 137 8.75 -3.15 0.48
C VAL A 137 9.46 -2.15 -0.44
N PRO A 138 8.90 -0.96 -0.74
CA PRO A 138 9.59 0.01 -1.58
C PRO A 138 10.81 0.63 -0.89
N THR A 139 10.81 0.77 0.44
CA THR A 139 11.97 1.29 1.20
C THR A 139 13.14 0.32 1.16
N VAL A 140 12.89 -0.99 1.30
CA VAL A 140 13.92 -2.02 1.14
C VAL A 140 14.50 -2.00 -0.28
N ALA A 141 13.68 -1.81 -1.31
CA ALA A 141 14.17 -1.68 -2.68
C ALA A 141 15.08 -0.44 -2.87
N ALA A 142 14.71 0.71 -2.29
CA ALA A 142 15.54 1.90 -2.31
C ALA A 142 16.87 1.70 -1.56
N GLY A 143 16.83 1.07 -0.37
CA GLY A 143 18.04 0.70 0.37
C GLY A 143 18.92 -0.27 -0.40
N GLY A 144 18.33 -1.26 -1.07
CA GLY A 144 19.06 -2.18 -1.95
C GLY A 144 19.71 -1.50 -3.15
N ALA A 145 19.08 -0.48 -3.73
CA ALA A 145 19.68 0.34 -4.79
C ALA A 145 20.87 1.15 -4.25
N TRP A 146 20.76 1.69 -3.02
CA TRP A 146 21.86 2.37 -2.35
C TRP A 146 23.04 1.44 -2.05
N LEU A 147 22.79 0.26 -1.52
CA LEU A 147 23.83 -0.75 -1.29
C LEU A 147 24.48 -1.28 -2.58
N SER A 148 23.91 -0.94 -3.75
CA SER A 148 24.45 -1.32 -5.07
C SER A 148 25.00 -0.11 -5.83
N ASP A 149 25.29 0.99 -5.15
CA ASP A 149 25.89 2.21 -5.69
C ASP A 149 25.12 2.83 -6.88
N VAL A 150 23.79 2.65 -6.92
CA VAL A 150 22.96 3.30 -7.94
C VAL A 150 23.06 4.82 -7.79
N PRO A 151 23.36 5.60 -8.84
CA PRO A 151 23.53 7.05 -8.72
C PRO A 151 22.34 7.74 -8.06
N GLY A 152 22.60 8.58 -7.06
CA GLY A 152 21.58 9.35 -6.32
C GLY A 152 20.67 8.53 -5.38
N SER A 153 20.84 7.21 -5.31
CA SER A 153 19.99 6.32 -4.52
C SER A 153 20.09 6.53 -3.01
N GLY A 154 21.21 7.03 -2.48
CA GLY A 154 21.34 7.36 -1.05
C GLY A 154 20.34 8.44 -0.61
N TRP A 155 20.26 9.55 -1.35
CA TRP A 155 19.27 10.60 -1.12
C TRP A 155 17.83 10.09 -1.31
N PHE A 156 17.63 9.26 -2.32
CA PHE A 156 16.32 8.66 -2.56
C PHE A 156 15.91 7.67 -1.45
N CYS A 157 16.86 6.95 -0.86
CA CYS A 157 16.62 6.07 0.28
C CYS A 157 16.21 6.88 1.52
N LEU A 158 16.86 8.01 1.79
CA LEU A 158 16.44 8.91 2.87
C LEU A 158 15.01 9.43 2.65
N PHE A 159 14.70 9.83 1.42
CA PHE A 159 13.34 10.19 1.03
C PHE A 159 12.36 9.03 1.27
N ALA A 160 12.68 7.81 0.83
CA ALA A 160 11.83 6.63 0.98
C ALA A 160 11.55 6.31 2.45
N VAL A 161 12.56 6.41 3.32
CA VAL A 161 12.41 6.25 4.77
C VAL A 161 11.49 7.33 5.35
N GLY A 162 11.70 8.60 5.00
CA GLY A 162 10.83 9.69 5.44
C GLY A 162 9.38 9.51 4.99
N TRP A 163 9.18 9.10 3.74
CA TRP A 163 7.86 8.80 3.18
C TRP A 163 7.19 7.61 3.89
N ALA A 164 7.94 6.54 4.19
CA ALA A 164 7.46 5.40 4.93
C ALA A 164 7.00 5.80 6.34
N LEU A 165 7.83 6.55 7.07
CA LEU A 165 7.48 7.06 8.41
C LEU A 165 6.22 7.93 8.39
N GLY A 166 6.12 8.85 7.41
CA GLY A 166 4.92 9.67 7.22
C GLY A 166 3.68 8.83 6.92
N THR A 167 3.82 7.82 6.05
CA THR A 167 2.72 6.89 5.69
C THR A 167 2.23 6.08 6.90
N LEU A 168 3.15 5.57 7.71
CA LEU A 168 2.84 4.81 8.93
C LEU A 168 2.17 5.72 9.97
N ALA A 169 2.72 6.91 10.22
CA ALA A 169 2.17 7.88 11.15
C ALA A 169 0.76 8.33 10.73
N SER A 170 0.56 8.66 9.45
CA SER A 170 -0.72 9.01 8.84
C SER A 170 -1.79 7.93 9.06
N ASN A 171 -1.41 6.65 8.91
CA ASN A 171 -2.31 5.52 9.11
C ASN A 171 -2.58 5.20 10.58
N TRP A 172 -1.67 5.57 11.47
CA TRP A 172 -1.82 5.43 12.92
C TRP A 172 -2.76 6.49 13.52
N THR A 173 -2.63 7.75 13.07
CA THR A 173 -3.34 8.89 13.66
C THR A 173 -4.72 9.11 13.06
N SER A 174 -4.91 8.86 11.76
CA SER A 174 -6.20 9.07 11.12
C SER A 174 -7.20 7.95 11.43
N ARG A 175 -8.47 8.30 11.65
CA ARG A 175 -9.56 7.32 11.83
C ARG A 175 -9.70 6.35 10.64
N GLY A 176 -9.44 6.83 9.42
CA GLY A 176 -9.55 6.04 8.19
C GLY A 176 -8.35 5.14 7.90
N GLY A 177 -7.24 5.32 8.63
CA GLY A 177 -6.00 4.59 8.43
C GLY A 177 -6.07 3.13 8.85
N ASP A 178 -5.26 2.28 8.23
CA ASP A 178 -5.37 0.85 8.45
C ASP A 178 -4.84 0.42 9.81
N TYR A 179 -3.76 1.04 10.32
CA TYR A 179 -3.33 0.81 11.70
C TYR A 179 -4.35 1.29 12.73
N SER A 180 -5.02 2.40 12.46
CA SER A 180 -6.12 2.87 13.30
C SER A 180 -7.28 1.86 13.32
N LYS A 181 -7.62 1.23 12.19
CA LYS A 181 -8.59 0.12 12.13
C LYS A 181 -8.09 -1.12 12.87
N ALA A 182 -6.82 -1.47 12.72
CA ALA A 182 -6.20 -2.60 13.41
C ALA A 182 -6.26 -2.44 14.93
N ARG A 183 -5.90 -1.25 15.44
CA ARG A 183 -5.99 -0.94 16.87
C ARG A 183 -7.42 -1.05 17.40
N ARG A 184 -8.38 -0.43 16.71
CA ARG A 184 -9.80 -0.52 17.09
C ARG A 184 -10.33 -1.95 17.10
N ALA A 185 -9.84 -2.81 16.22
CA ALA A 185 -10.24 -4.21 16.21
C ALA A 185 -9.79 -4.97 17.47
N LEU A 186 -8.77 -4.48 18.18
CA LEU A 186 -8.22 -5.07 19.41
C LEU A 186 -8.75 -4.38 20.68
N GLU A 187 -9.48 -3.27 20.56
CA GLU A 187 -10.09 -2.61 21.71
C GLU A 187 -11.19 -3.50 22.32
N PRO A 188 -11.27 -3.65 23.66
CA PRO A 188 -12.35 -4.39 24.30
C PRO A 188 -13.71 -3.76 23.99
N HIS A 189 -14.71 -4.60 23.69
CA HIS A 189 -16.10 -4.21 23.54
C HIS A 189 -16.90 -4.48 24.81
#